data_AF-E6RB65-F1
#
_entry.id   AF-E6RB65-F1
#
_cell.length_a   1.000
_cell.length_b   1.000
_cell.length_c   1.000
_cell.angle_alpha   90.00
_cell.angle_beta   90.00
_cell.angle_gamma   90.00
#
_symmetry.space_group_name_H-M   'P 1'
#
loop_
_entity.id
_entity.type
_entity.pdbx_description
1 polymer ?
#
loop_
_entity_poly.entity_id
_entity_poly.type
_entity_poly.pdbx_seq_one_letter_code
_entity_poly.pdbx_strand_id
1 'polypeptide(L)'
;MVTLLTLPSHLTESINDLLREDLELPDDLRRPLLEAINQPQTDVVAPLDIRDGLDSQEGRNSDGKQDSTAITSPPTIDFDLVERLSRWATSDKGRILLRQNELDPSRYTEISLLSGTEIYLDPKELERLRAAENQEKPNPYLPSYLSPAPPSFGSEYRNLTRTLSTTFNVLFSILGSAGAVYVAAVSGAGYSREKGILLGILAGLIVGIAEGVLVVLFMGRVEQDRKERHERGRKLMKGSGKALDQIEDQTQVEEGVQGKLRAKEGTESTAVPAKQIQLRRRGLKPQVQNSIREA
;
A
#
# COMPACT_ATOMS: atom_id res chain seq x y z
N MET A 1 3.51 -23.70 -2.66
CA MET A 1 2.24 -22.96 -2.83
C MET A 1 1.67 -23.45 -4.12
N VAL A 2 0.43 -23.93 -4.13
CA VAL A 2 -0.20 -24.45 -5.35
C VAL A 2 -0.72 -23.24 -6.13
N THR A 3 -0.33 -23.10 -7.39
CA THR A 3 -0.80 -22.02 -8.26
C THR A 3 -1.87 -22.60 -9.17
N LEU A 4 -3.12 -22.16 -8.96
CA LEU A 4 -4.24 -22.59 -9.77
C LEU A 4 -4.40 -21.68 -10.98
N LEU A 5 -4.63 -22.28 -12.13
CA LEU A 5 -4.95 -21.60 -13.38
C LEU A 5 -6.40 -21.86 -13.73
N THR A 6 -7.08 -20.87 -14.31
CA THR A 6 -8.38 -21.09 -14.95
C THR A 6 -8.22 -21.98 -16.18
N LEU A 7 -9.21 -22.82 -16.45
CA LEU A 7 -9.20 -23.79 -17.54
C LEU A 7 -9.94 -23.24 -18.77
N PRO A 8 -9.26 -22.60 -19.74
CA PRO A 8 -9.89 -22.10 -20.95
C PRO A 8 -10.29 -23.25 -21.88
N SER A 9 -11.25 -22.99 -22.79
CA SER A 9 -11.82 -24.04 -23.67
C SER A 9 -10.77 -24.72 -24.55
N HIS A 10 -9.83 -23.98 -25.13
CA HIS A 10 -8.80 -24.57 -25.99
C HIS A 10 -7.86 -25.53 -25.23
N LEU A 11 -7.62 -25.27 -23.94
CA LEU A 11 -6.81 -26.14 -23.09
C LEU A 11 -7.60 -27.40 -22.77
N THR A 12 -8.90 -27.28 -22.47
CA THR A 12 -9.77 -28.45 -22.29
C THR A 12 -9.84 -29.32 -23.54
N GLU A 13 -9.92 -28.72 -24.72
CA GLU A 13 -9.90 -29.44 -26.00
C GLU A 13 -8.57 -30.17 -26.19
N SER A 14 -7.44 -29.47 -25.97
CA SER A 14 -6.11 -30.05 -26.13
C SER A 14 -5.85 -31.24 -25.19
N ILE A 15 -6.29 -31.15 -23.93
CA ILE A 15 -6.17 -32.26 -22.98
C ILE A 15 -7.14 -33.39 -23.33
N ASN A 16 -8.37 -33.08 -23.76
CA ASN A 16 -9.32 -34.11 -24.20
C ASN A 16 -8.82 -34.87 -25.42
N ASP A 17 -8.17 -34.19 -26.36
CA ASP A 17 -7.55 -34.83 -27.53
C ASP A 17 -6.44 -35.80 -27.09
N LEU A 18 -5.60 -35.43 -26.11
CA LEU A 18 -4.60 -36.34 -25.53
C LEU A 18 -5.23 -37.57 -24.87
N LEU A 19 -6.34 -37.37 -24.15
CA LEU A 19 -7.00 -38.44 -23.40
C LEU A 19 -7.80 -39.38 -24.30
N ARG A 20 -8.22 -38.93 -25.49
CA ARG A 20 -8.97 -39.73 -26.47
C ARG A 20 -8.10 -40.73 -27.22
N GLU A 21 -6.87 -40.36 -27.57
CA GLU A 21 -5.96 -41.21 -28.34
C GLU A 21 -5.32 -42.35 -27.51
N ASP A 22 -5.78 -42.55 -26.25
CA ASP A 22 -5.30 -43.56 -25.28
C ASP A 22 -3.76 -43.69 -25.23
N LEU A 23 -3.09 -42.54 -25.33
CA LEU A 23 -1.64 -42.43 -25.22
C LEU A 23 -1.16 -43.03 -23.89
N GLU A 24 -0.01 -43.72 -23.91
CA GLU A 24 0.70 -44.16 -22.71
C GLU A 24 1.28 -42.96 -21.93
N LEU A 25 0.39 -42.12 -21.41
CA LEU A 25 0.73 -41.04 -20.49
C LEU A 25 1.18 -41.65 -19.16
N PRO A 26 2.25 -41.11 -18.56
CA PRO A 26 2.62 -41.41 -17.19
C PRO A 26 1.42 -41.30 -16.23
N ASP A 27 1.27 -42.26 -15.32
CA ASP A 27 0.14 -42.32 -14.37
C ASP A 27 -0.01 -41.05 -13.52
N ASP A 28 1.11 -40.37 -13.26
CA ASP A 28 1.17 -39.11 -12.51
C ASP A 28 0.66 -37.89 -13.28
N LEU A 29 0.47 -38.01 -14.61
CA LEU A 29 -0.17 -37.02 -15.46
C LEU A 29 -1.61 -37.41 -15.78
N ARG A 30 -1.85 -38.67 -16.15
CA ARG A 30 -3.16 -39.13 -16.63
C ARG A 30 -4.26 -38.93 -15.58
N ARG A 31 -4.01 -39.34 -14.33
CA ARG A 31 -5.03 -39.26 -13.26
C ARG A 31 -5.36 -37.81 -12.90
N PRO A 32 -4.39 -36.91 -12.62
CA PRO A 32 -4.71 -35.53 -12.28
C PRO A 32 -5.34 -34.75 -13.43
N LEU A 33 -4.98 -35.04 -14.69
CA LEU A 33 -5.62 -34.40 -15.86
C LEU A 33 -7.09 -34.81 -16.00
N LEU A 34 -7.39 -36.09 -15.79
CA LEU A 34 -8.78 -36.57 -15.75
C LEU A 34 -9.55 -35.94 -14.59
N GLU A 35 -8.94 -35.81 -13.42
CA GLU A 35 -9.56 -35.16 -12.26
C GLU A 35 -9.86 -33.68 -12.53
N ALA A 36 -8.91 -32.94 -13.12
CA ALA A 36 -9.08 -31.53 -13.46
C ALA A 36 -10.19 -31.30 -14.51
N ILE A 37 -10.30 -32.16 -15.53
CA ILE A 37 -11.37 -32.05 -16.54
C ILE A 37 -12.74 -32.39 -15.96
N ASN A 38 -12.80 -33.39 -15.07
CA ASN A 38 -14.06 -33.83 -14.48
C ASN A 38 -14.46 -33.02 -13.23
N GLN A 39 -13.69 -31.99 -12.86
CA GLN A 39 -13.95 -31.20 -11.66
C GLN A 39 -15.31 -30.50 -11.82
N PRO A 40 -16.30 -30.81 -10.96
CA PRO A 40 -17.61 -30.19 -11.04
C PRO A 40 -17.47 -28.71 -10.70
N GLN A 41 -18.12 -27.85 -11.50
CA GLN A 41 -18.26 -26.44 -11.18
C GLN A 41 -18.93 -26.34 -9.81
N THR A 42 -18.15 -25.93 -8.82
CA THR A 42 -18.61 -25.88 -7.44
C THR A 42 -19.21 -24.50 -7.22
N ASP A 43 -20.50 -24.45 -6.88
CA ASP A 43 -21.15 -23.23 -6.46
C ASP A 43 -20.62 -22.87 -5.07
N VAL A 44 -19.70 -21.92 -5.04
CA VAL A 44 -19.19 -21.39 -3.78
C VAL A 44 -20.22 -20.40 -3.29
N VAL A 45 -21.00 -20.81 -2.29
CA VAL A 45 -21.83 -19.89 -1.52
C VAL A 45 -20.86 -18.98 -0.78
N ALA A 46 -20.60 -17.80 -1.34
CA ALA A 46 -19.82 -16.77 -0.67
C ALA A 46 -20.48 -16.53 0.70
N PRO A 47 -19.75 -16.69 1.81
CA PRO A 47 -20.26 -16.28 3.11
C PRO A 47 -20.46 -14.77 3.02
N LEU A 48 -21.71 -14.33 2.85
CA LEU A 48 -22.07 -12.94 3.04
C LEU A 48 -21.62 -12.59 4.45
N ASP A 49 -20.54 -11.81 4.55
CA ASP A 49 -20.06 -11.29 5.80
C ASP A 49 -21.06 -10.21 6.24
N ILE A 50 -22.17 -10.66 6.85
CA ILE A 50 -23.20 -9.83 7.48
C ILE A 50 -22.58 -9.20 8.72
N ARG A 51 -21.67 -8.24 8.53
CA ARG A 51 -21.03 -7.52 9.64
C ARG A 51 -20.92 -6.01 9.46
N ASP A 52 -21.54 -5.44 8.42
CA ASP A 52 -21.57 -3.97 8.24
C ASP A 52 -22.99 -3.39 8.37
N GLY A 53 -23.72 -3.88 9.38
CA GLY A 53 -25.07 -3.46 9.71
C GLY A 53 -25.22 -3.01 11.15
N LEU A 54 -24.54 -1.94 11.55
CA LEU A 54 -24.82 -1.19 12.78
C LEU A 54 -24.55 0.29 12.49
N ASP A 55 -25.59 0.97 12.01
CA ASP A 55 -25.89 2.40 12.16
C ASP A 55 -26.47 3.00 10.88
N SER A 56 -27.73 2.64 10.57
CA SER A 56 -28.70 3.50 9.86
C SER A 56 -30.06 2.83 9.90
N GLN A 57 -30.70 2.90 11.07
CA GLN A 57 -32.11 2.58 11.23
C GLN A 57 -32.91 3.82 10.82
N GLU A 58 -33.40 3.88 9.58
CA GLU A 58 -34.61 4.66 9.29
C GLU A 58 -35.37 4.07 8.11
N GLY A 59 -36.66 3.83 8.34
CA GLY A 59 -37.48 2.86 7.64
C GLY A 59 -37.64 3.07 6.13
N ARG A 60 -37.53 1.97 5.39
CA ARG A 60 -38.31 1.78 4.17
C ARG A 60 -38.60 0.31 3.94
N ASN A 61 -39.89 -0.02 4.02
CA ASN A 61 -40.43 -1.29 3.58
C ASN A 61 -40.17 -1.44 2.07
N SER A 62 -39.36 -2.42 1.71
CA SER A 62 -39.28 -2.94 0.34
C SER A 62 -39.09 -4.43 0.42
N ASP A 63 -40.12 -5.16 -0.01
CA ASP A 63 -40.11 -6.59 -0.32
C ASP A 63 -39.12 -6.84 -1.46
N GLY A 64 -37.84 -6.88 -1.12
CA GLY A 64 -36.73 -7.16 -2.03
C GLY A 64 -36.36 -8.63 -1.95
N LYS A 65 -36.83 -9.39 -2.94
CA LYS A 65 -36.37 -10.74 -3.26
C LYS A 65 -34.83 -10.75 -3.29
N GLN A 66 -34.21 -11.35 -2.27
CA GLN A 66 -32.75 -11.54 -2.20
C GLN A 66 -32.35 -12.57 -3.26
N ASP A 67 -32.04 -12.10 -4.47
CA ASP A 67 -31.32 -12.88 -5.46
C ASP A 67 -29.91 -13.14 -4.90
N SER A 68 -29.76 -14.28 -4.24
CA SER A 68 -28.46 -14.79 -3.80
C SER A 68 -27.67 -15.16 -5.06
N THR A 69 -26.78 -14.28 -5.49
CA THR A 69 -25.89 -14.53 -6.63
C THR A 69 -24.87 -15.58 -6.22
N ALA A 70 -25.20 -16.86 -6.41
CA ALA A 70 -24.23 -17.94 -6.31
C ALA A 70 -23.12 -17.68 -7.33
N ILE A 71 -21.88 -17.54 -6.86
CA ILE A 71 -20.71 -17.37 -7.72
C ILE A 71 -20.19 -18.77 -8.02
N THR A 72 -20.46 -19.25 -9.22
CA THR A 72 -19.93 -20.53 -9.72
C THR A 72 -18.44 -20.37 -9.96
N SER A 73 -17.61 -21.19 -9.30
CA SER A 73 -16.16 -21.16 -9.52
C SER A 73 -15.82 -21.77 -10.88
N PRO A 74 -14.96 -21.11 -11.69
CA PRO A 74 -14.53 -21.67 -12.96
C PRO A 74 -13.71 -22.95 -12.72
N PRO A 75 -13.66 -23.88 -13.70
CA PRO A 75 -12.77 -25.03 -13.64
C PRO A 75 -11.32 -24.56 -13.56
N THR A 76 -10.52 -25.22 -12.72
CA THR A 76 -9.12 -24.85 -12.47
C THR A 76 -8.18 -26.04 -12.63
N ILE A 77 -6.92 -25.77 -12.99
CA ILE A 77 -5.84 -26.76 -13.05
C ILE A 77 -4.61 -26.25 -12.32
N ASP A 78 -3.84 -27.15 -11.72
CA ASP A 78 -2.56 -26.81 -11.09
C ASP A 78 -1.49 -26.49 -12.15
N PHE A 79 -0.77 -25.39 -11.95
CA PHE A 79 0.34 -24.97 -12.80
C PHE A 79 1.41 -26.07 -12.91
N ASP A 80 1.74 -26.73 -11.80
CA ASP A 80 2.76 -27.80 -11.77
C ASP A 80 2.36 -29.00 -12.63
N LEU A 81 1.05 -29.22 -12.86
CA LEU A 81 0.56 -30.27 -13.75
C LEU A 81 0.74 -29.89 -15.21
N VAL A 82 0.45 -28.63 -15.57
CA VAL A 82 0.64 -28.10 -16.93
C VAL A 82 2.12 -28.08 -17.31
N GLU A 83 3.00 -27.69 -16.39
CA GLU A 83 4.46 -27.72 -16.59
C GLU A 83 4.97 -29.15 -16.82
N ARG A 84 4.52 -30.12 -16.02
CA ARG A 84 4.91 -31.53 -16.21
C ARG A 84 4.40 -32.09 -17.54
N LEU A 85 3.18 -31.73 -17.94
CA LEU A 85 2.63 -32.13 -19.24
C LEU A 85 3.46 -31.56 -20.40
N SER A 86 3.84 -30.28 -20.32
CA SER A 86 4.66 -29.63 -21.34
C SER A 86 6.07 -30.24 -21.43
N ARG A 87 6.66 -30.56 -20.28
CA ARG A 87 7.95 -31.24 -20.19
C ARG A 87 7.90 -32.65 -20.76
N TRP A 88 6.83 -33.39 -20.51
CA TRP A 88 6.62 -34.70 -21.11
C TRP A 88 6.44 -34.59 -22.64
N ALA A 89 5.61 -33.66 -23.12
CA ALA A 89 5.36 -33.47 -24.55
C ALA A 89 6.60 -33.02 -25.33
N THR A 90 7.52 -32.31 -24.66
CA THR A 90 8.80 -31.88 -25.25
C THR A 90 9.90 -32.94 -25.16
N SER A 91 9.73 -33.98 -24.35
CA SER A 91 10.67 -35.11 -24.27
C SER A 91 10.69 -35.91 -25.58
N ASP A 92 11.80 -36.59 -25.88
CA ASP A 92 11.92 -37.37 -27.11
C ASP A 92 10.86 -38.48 -27.21
N LYS A 93 10.56 -39.14 -26.08
CA LYS A 93 9.51 -40.16 -25.99
C LYS A 93 8.12 -39.57 -26.28
N GLY A 94 7.77 -38.47 -25.60
CA GLY A 94 6.49 -37.79 -25.81
C GLY A 94 6.32 -37.30 -27.24
N ARG A 95 7.36 -36.72 -27.85
CA ARG A 95 7.33 -36.27 -29.25
C ARG A 95 7.08 -37.41 -30.24
N ILE A 96 7.71 -38.56 -30.03
CA ILE A 96 7.51 -39.73 -30.90
C ILE A 96 6.06 -40.23 -30.76
N LEU A 97 5.56 -40.38 -29.53
CA LEU A 97 4.19 -40.83 -29.27
C LEU A 97 3.14 -39.87 -29.82
N LEU A 98 3.32 -38.56 -29.64
CA LEU A 98 2.41 -37.55 -30.19
C LEU A 98 2.37 -37.61 -31.72
N ARG A 99 3.53 -37.68 -32.37
CA ARG A 99 3.60 -37.79 -33.85
C ARG A 99 3.04 -39.10 -34.38
N GLN A 100 3.18 -40.20 -33.65
CA GLN A 100 2.60 -41.49 -34.01
C GLN A 100 1.07 -41.46 -34.03
N ASN A 101 0.46 -40.61 -33.20
CA ASN A 101 -1.00 -40.42 -33.12
C ASN A 101 -1.45 -39.14 -33.87
N GLU A 102 -0.65 -38.65 -34.82
CA GLU A 102 -0.96 -37.46 -35.65
C GLU A 102 -1.18 -36.15 -34.86
N LEU A 103 -0.76 -36.10 -33.60
CA LEU A 103 -0.83 -34.91 -32.75
C LEU A 103 0.45 -34.06 -32.90
N ASP A 104 0.28 -32.75 -33.01
CA ASP A 104 1.41 -31.82 -33.11
C ASP A 104 2.03 -31.52 -31.73
N PRO A 105 3.31 -31.89 -31.48
CA PRO A 105 3.97 -31.59 -30.21
C PRO A 105 4.06 -30.10 -29.89
N SER A 106 3.99 -29.22 -30.90
CA SER A 106 4.09 -27.76 -30.70
C SER A 106 2.92 -27.20 -29.88
N ARG A 107 1.73 -27.80 -30.00
CA ARG A 107 0.51 -27.42 -29.27
C ARG A 107 0.58 -27.69 -27.76
N TYR A 108 1.46 -28.61 -27.36
CA TYR A 108 1.65 -29.01 -25.97
C TYR A 108 2.88 -28.38 -25.33
N THR A 109 3.47 -27.36 -25.97
CA THR A 109 4.51 -26.55 -25.33
C THR A 109 3.93 -25.71 -24.20
N GLU A 110 4.77 -25.37 -23.23
CA GLU A 110 4.35 -24.57 -22.06
C GLU A 110 3.66 -23.26 -22.48
N ILE A 111 4.20 -22.58 -23.50
CA ILE A 111 3.63 -21.33 -24.03
C ILE A 111 2.24 -21.57 -24.62
N SER A 112 2.06 -22.64 -25.39
CA SER A 112 0.76 -22.98 -25.99
C SER A 112 -0.27 -23.38 -24.93
N LEU A 113 0.13 -24.19 -23.95
CA LEU A 113 -0.76 -24.63 -22.87
C LEU A 113 -1.12 -23.49 -21.91
N LEU A 114 -0.22 -22.54 -21.67
CA LEU A 114 -0.50 -21.38 -20.80
C LEU A 114 -1.20 -20.23 -21.54
N SER A 115 -1.25 -20.27 -22.87
CA SER A 115 -1.86 -19.18 -23.65
C SER A 115 -3.32 -19.02 -23.27
N GLY A 116 -3.78 -17.82 -22.90
CA GLY A 116 -5.16 -17.59 -22.50
C GLY A 116 -5.60 -18.24 -21.17
N THR A 117 -4.68 -18.80 -20.39
CA THR A 117 -4.94 -19.15 -18.98
C THR A 117 -4.79 -17.92 -18.10
N GLU A 118 -5.62 -17.79 -17.06
CA GLU A 118 -5.50 -16.74 -16.05
C GLU A 118 -5.17 -17.39 -14.70
N ILE A 119 -4.46 -16.67 -13.83
CA ILE A 119 -4.23 -17.16 -12.46
C ILE A 119 -5.55 -17.06 -11.70
N TYR A 120 -6.04 -18.21 -11.22
CA TYR A 120 -7.21 -18.24 -10.37
C TYR A 120 -6.85 -17.68 -8.99
N LEU A 121 -7.58 -16.65 -8.58
CA LEU A 121 -7.49 -16.04 -7.26
C LEU A 121 -8.79 -16.36 -6.51
N ASP A 122 -8.68 -16.77 -5.25
CA ASP A 122 -9.84 -16.96 -4.38
C ASP A 122 -10.64 -15.63 -4.34
N PRO A 123 -11.97 -15.65 -4.48
CA PRO A 123 -12.80 -14.45 -4.40
C PRO A 123 -12.47 -13.54 -3.20
N LYS A 124 -12.08 -14.11 -2.06
CA LYS A 124 -11.65 -13.32 -0.88
C LYS A 124 -10.36 -12.54 -1.11
N GLU A 125 -9.42 -13.12 -1.84
CA GLU A 125 -8.16 -12.47 -2.19
C GLU A 125 -8.39 -11.41 -3.26
N LEU A 126 -9.27 -11.69 -4.23
CA LEU A 126 -9.67 -10.75 -5.25
C LEU A 126 -10.33 -9.51 -4.63
N GLU A 127 -11.21 -9.69 -3.64
CA GLU A 127 -11.80 -8.58 -2.88
C GLU A 127 -10.73 -7.75 -2.14
N ARG A 128 -9.73 -8.40 -1.54
CA ARG A 128 -8.61 -7.69 -0.89
C ARG A 128 -7.77 -6.91 -1.89
N LEU A 129 -7.52 -7.45 -3.07
CA LEU A 129 -6.80 -6.76 -4.14
C LEU A 129 -7.60 -5.57 -4.67
N ARG A 130 -8.92 -5.72 -4.88
CA ARG A 130 -9.81 -4.60 -5.23
C ARG A 130 -9.87 -3.54 -4.13
N ALA A 131 -9.87 -3.95 -2.86
CA ALA A 131 -9.81 -3.02 -1.75
C ALA A 131 -8.48 -2.25 -1.73
N ALA A 132 -7.37 -2.89 -2.12
CA ALA A 132 -6.05 -2.28 -2.23
C ALA A 132 -5.92 -1.32 -3.42
N GLU A 133 -6.66 -1.54 -4.51
CA GLU A 133 -6.70 -0.66 -5.68
C GLU A 133 -7.43 0.67 -5.40
N ASN A 134 -8.43 0.63 -4.51
CA ASN A 134 -9.17 1.82 -4.11
C ASN A 134 -8.32 2.74 -3.24
N GLN A 135 -7.85 3.86 -3.79
CA GLN A 135 -7.03 4.85 -3.07
C GLN A 135 -7.73 5.49 -1.86
N GLU A 136 -9.06 5.49 -1.84
CA GLU A 136 -9.85 6.03 -0.73
C GLU A 136 -9.89 5.11 0.49
N LYS A 137 -9.63 3.81 0.30
CA LYS A 137 -9.70 2.81 1.37
C LYS A 137 -8.29 2.48 1.88
N PRO A 138 -8.14 2.18 3.18
CA PRO A 138 -6.85 1.77 3.72
C PRO A 138 -6.45 0.43 3.09
N ASN A 139 -5.33 0.43 2.37
CA ASN A 139 -4.82 -0.77 1.73
C ASN A 139 -4.44 -1.82 2.80
N PRO A 140 -5.02 -3.04 2.76
CA PRO A 140 -4.78 -4.07 3.78
C PRO A 140 -3.34 -4.62 3.77
N TYR A 141 -2.62 -4.47 2.66
CA TYR A 141 -1.23 -4.92 2.50
C TYR A 141 -0.20 -3.87 2.93
N LEU A 142 -0.64 -2.62 3.14
CA LEU A 142 0.22 -1.56 3.63
C LEU A 142 0.01 -1.36 5.13
N PRO A 143 1.08 -1.13 5.90
CA PRO A 143 0.92 -0.72 7.29
C PRO A 143 0.15 0.61 7.35
N SER A 144 -0.63 0.80 8.41
CA SER A 144 -1.59 1.91 8.55
C SER A 144 -1.01 3.31 8.38
N TYR A 145 0.31 3.47 8.54
CA TYR A 145 1.03 4.73 8.35
C TYR A 145 1.47 5.00 6.91
N LEU A 146 1.44 4.00 6.02
CA LEU A 146 1.72 4.14 4.57
C LEU A 146 0.44 4.20 3.74
N SER A 147 -0.67 3.66 4.23
CA SER A 147 -1.97 3.91 3.62
C SER A 147 -2.35 5.36 3.89
N PRO A 148 -2.63 6.19 2.86
CA PRO A 148 -3.23 7.50 3.07
C PRO A 148 -4.58 7.27 3.76
N ALA A 149 -4.62 7.44 5.07
CA ALA A 149 -5.86 7.29 5.81
C ALA A 149 -6.77 8.44 5.36
N PRO A 150 -7.97 8.17 4.83
CA PRO A 150 -8.91 9.23 4.53
C PRO A 150 -9.15 10.03 5.82
N PRO A 151 -9.31 11.37 5.74
CA PRO A 151 -9.65 12.16 6.91
C PRO A 151 -10.92 11.57 7.51
N SER A 152 -10.78 10.89 8.65
CA SER A 152 -11.94 10.27 9.27
C SER A 152 -12.81 11.39 9.81
N PHE A 153 -14.11 11.36 9.51
CA PHE A 153 -15.09 12.32 10.01
C PHE A 153 -14.96 12.56 11.53
N GLY A 154 -14.62 11.50 12.29
CA GLY A 154 -14.40 11.60 13.73
C GLY A 154 -13.19 12.46 14.13
N SER A 155 -12.13 12.48 13.32
CA SER A 155 -10.95 13.31 13.59
C SER A 155 -11.21 14.80 13.33
N GLU A 156 -11.95 15.11 12.27
CA GLU A 156 -12.37 16.48 11.96
C GLU A 156 -13.34 17.01 13.01
N TYR A 157 -14.34 16.22 13.40
CA TYR A 157 -15.28 16.58 14.46
C TYR A 157 -14.57 16.85 15.80
N ARG A 158 -13.59 16.02 16.16
CA ARG A 158 -12.76 16.23 17.36
C ARG A 158 -11.91 17.49 17.28
N ASN A 159 -11.39 17.84 16.11
CA ASN A 159 -10.63 19.07 15.93
C ASN A 159 -11.54 20.31 15.98
N LEU A 160 -12.73 20.24 15.36
CA LEU A 160 -13.74 21.28 15.40
C LEU A 160 -14.20 21.54 16.84
N THR A 161 -14.57 20.50 17.59
CA THR A 161 -15.02 20.65 18.99
C THR A 161 -13.95 21.27 19.90
N ARG A 162 -12.68 20.87 19.75
CA ARG A 162 -11.55 21.50 20.47
C ARG A 162 -11.38 22.98 20.09
N THR A 163 -11.52 23.29 18.81
CA THR A 163 -11.41 24.67 18.32
C THR A 163 -12.54 25.51 18.88
N LEU A 164 -13.77 25.01 18.84
CA LEU A 164 -14.96 25.66 19.37
C LEU A 164 -14.82 25.94 20.88
N SER A 165 -14.36 24.95 21.65
CA SER A 165 -14.10 25.10 23.09
C SER A 165 -13.04 26.17 23.38
N THR A 166 -11.97 26.22 22.58
CA THR A 166 -10.90 27.21 22.72
C THR A 166 -11.43 28.62 22.41
N THR A 167 -12.18 28.77 21.31
CA THR A 167 -12.79 30.04 20.91
C THR A 167 -13.73 30.57 21.99
N PHE A 168 -14.57 29.71 22.57
CA PHE A 168 -15.47 30.12 23.65
C PHE A 168 -14.71 30.54 24.90
N ASN A 169 -13.64 29.83 25.27
CA ASN A 169 -12.84 30.19 26.44
C ASN A 169 -12.21 31.59 26.28
N VAL A 170 -11.65 31.89 25.09
CA VAL A 170 -11.11 33.21 24.77
C VAL A 170 -12.21 34.28 24.83
N LEU A 171 -13.39 34.00 24.28
CA LEU A 171 -14.51 34.94 24.29
C LEU A 171 -14.98 35.26 25.72
N PHE A 172 -15.10 34.24 26.58
CA PHE A 172 -15.47 34.42 27.98
C PHE A 172 -14.37 35.11 28.79
N SER A 173 -13.09 34.89 28.49
CA SER A 173 -11.97 35.59 29.11
C SER A 173 -12.02 37.10 28.84
N ILE A 174 -12.24 37.49 27.58
CA ILE A 174 -12.33 38.90 27.17
C ILE A 174 -13.58 39.57 27.76
N LEU A 175 -14.75 38.95 27.61
CA LEU A 175 -16.01 39.53 28.11
C LEU A 175 -16.06 39.53 29.64
N GLY A 176 -15.58 38.47 30.27
CA GLY A 176 -15.53 38.33 31.73
C GLY A 176 -14.61 39.36 32.37
N SER A 177 -13.42 39.58 31.81
CA SER A 177 -12.47 40.59 32.29
C SER A 177 -13.00 42.02 32.07
N ALA A 178 -13.53 42.34 30.88
CA ALA A 178 -14.13 43.64 30.61
C ALA A 178 -15.32 43.94 31.53
N GLY A 179 -16.20 42.95 31.74
CA GLY A 179 -17.33 43.06 32.65
C GLY A 179 -16.92 43.22 34.11
N ALA A 180 -15.94 42.44 34.57
CA ALA A 180 -15.40 42.54 35.93
C ALA A 180 -14.79 43.93 36.21
N VAL A 181 -14.00 44.45 35.26
CA VAL A 181 -13.40 45.79 35.37
C VAL A 181 -14.47 46.88 35.35
N TYR A 182 -15.49 46.76 34.49
CA TYR A 182 -16.61 47.70 34.46
C TYR A 182 -17.35 47.74 35.81
N VAL A 183 -17.72 46.59 36.36
CA VAL A 183 -18.41 46.50 37.66
C VAL A 183 -17.55 47.04 38.78
N ALA A 184 -16.26 46.68 38.82
CA ALA A 184 -15.33 47.20 39.81
C ALA A 184 -15.15 48.73 39.72
N ALA A 185 -15.08 49.28 38.50
CA ALA A 185 -14.91 50.71 38.28
C ALA A 185 -16.16 51.51 38.70
N VAL A 186 -17.36 51.04 38.35
CA VAL A 186 -18.61 51.77 38.63
C VAL A 186 -19.07 51.56 40.08
N SER A 187 -19.06 50.32 40.57
CA SER A 187 -19.59 49.99 41.91
C SER A 187 -18.55 50.11 43.01
N GLY A 188 -17.28 49.82 42.74
CA GLY A 188 -16.22 49.84 43.75
C GLY A 188 -15.51 51.19 43.84
N ALA A 189 -15.04 51.71 42.71
CA ALA A 189 -14.22 52.93 42.67
C ALA A 189 -15.02 54.23 42.48
N GLY A 190 -16.32 54.14 42.17
CA GLY A 190 -17.19 55.31 41.99
C GLY A 190 -16.92 56.11 40.71
N TYR A 191 -16.31 55.50 39.69
CA TYR A 191 -16.13 56.17 38.40
C TYR A 191 -17.47 56.39 37.68
N SER A 192 -17.55 57.44 36.84
CA SER A 192 -18.70 57.64 35.96
C SER A 192 -18.85 56.46 34.99
N ARG A 193 -20.09 56.16 34.58
CA ARG A 193 -20.38 55.03 33.68
C ARG A 193 -19.56 55.07 32.39
N GLU A 194 -19.37 56.26 31.82
CA GLU A 194 -18.54 56.48 30.62
C GLU A 194 -17.09 56.03 30.82
N LYS A 195 -16.47 56.42 31.95
CA LYS A 195 -15.11 56.02 32.30
C LYS A 195 -15.01 54.53 32.59
N GLY A 196 -16.02 53.96 33.25
CA GLY A 196 -16.11 52.52 33.48
C GLY A 196 -16.15 51.71 32.19
N ILE A 197 -16.93 52.15 31.19
CA ILE A 197 -17.01 51.49 29.87
C ILE A 197 -15.66 51.56 29.15
N LEU A 198 -15.02 52.74 29.12
CA LEU A 198 -13.71 52.91 28.50
C LEU A 198 -12.65 52.00 29.14
N LEU A 199 -12.63 51.90 30.47
CA LEU A 199 -11.72 51.00 31.19
C LEU A 199 -12.01 49.52 30.91
N GLY A 200 -13.29 49.13 30.83
CA GLY A 200 -13.67 47.76 30.48
C GLY A 200 -13.22 47.36 29.06
N ILE A 201 -13.42 48.23 28.07
CA ILE A 201 -12.97 48.01 26.69
C ILE A 201 -11.44 47.89 26.64
N LEU A 202 -10.71 48.77 27.35
CA LEU A 202 -9.26 48.74 27.41
C LEU A 202 -8.75 47.42 28.04
N ALA A 203 -9.37 46.98 29.13
CA ALA A 203 -9.02 45.72 29.79
C ALA A 203 -9.28 44.53 28.86
N GLY A 204 -10.44 44.47 28.21
CA GLY A 204 -10.76 43.43 27.24
C GLY A 204 -9.76 43.39 26.07
N LEU A 205 -9.31 44.55 25.57
CA LEU A 205 -8.30 44.65 24.52
C LEU A 205 -6.95 44.08 24.97
N ILE A 206 -6.49 44.43 26.18
CA ILE A 206 -5.23 43.91 26.73
C ILE A 206 -5.28 42.39 26.88
N VAL A 207 -6.38 41.86 27.44
CA VAL A 207 -6.59 40.41 27.58
C VAL A 207 -6.65 39.73 26.21
N GLY A 208 -7.34 40.32 25.23
CA GLY A 208 -7.40 39.80 23.88
C GLY A 208 -6.02 39.71 23.20
N ILE A 209 -5.16 40.72 23.38
CA ILE A 209 -3.78 40.67 22.86
C ILE A 209 -2.98 39.58 23.57
N ALA A 210 -3.11 39.45 24.90
CA ALA A 210 -2.41 38.44 25.67
C ALA A 210 -2.78 37.00 25.24
N GLU A 211 -4.08 36.72 25.08
CA GLU A 211 -4.57 35.44 24.55
C GLU A 211 -4.11 35.22 23.10
N GLY A 212 -4.11 36.26 22.27
CA GLY A 212 -3.61 36.18 20.90
C GLY A 212 -2.14 35.74 20.81
N VAL A 213 -1.27 36.33 21.64
CA VAL A 213 0.15 35.92 21.72
C VAL A 213 0.29 34.48 22.20
N LEU A 214 -0.51 34.07 23.19
CA LEU A 214 -0.50 32.70 23.70
C LEU A 214 -0.86 31.68 22.62
N VAL A 215 -1.89 31.97 21.81
CA VAL A 215 -2.29 31.11 20.67
C VAL A 215 -1.18 31.00 19.63
N VAL A 216 -0.51 32.10 19.30
CA VAL A 216 0.61 32.10 18.34
C VAL A 216 1.76 31.22 18.85
N LEU A 217 2.13 31.35 20.13
CA LEU A 217 3.16 30.49 20.74
C LEU A 217 2.77 29.02 20.74
N PHE A 218 1.49 28.73 21.03
CA PHE A 218 0.99 27.36 21.03
C PHE A 218 1.00 26.74 19.63
N MET A 219 0.57 27.49 18.60
CA MET A 219 0.64 27.04 17.21
C MET A 219 2.08 26.74 16.79
N GLY A 220 3.03 27.62 17.14
CA GLY A 220 4.45 27.39 16.88
C GLY A 220 4.98 26.10 17.54
N ARG A 221 4.58 25.84 18.79
CA ARG A 221 4.96 24.62 19.51
C ARG A 221 4.35 23.36 18.90
N VAL A 222 3.08 23.38 18.54
CA VAL A 222 2.40 22.23 17.91
C VAL A 222 3.04 21.89 16.57
N GLU A 223 3.45 22.89 15.79
CA GLU A 223 4.12 22.64 14.51
C GLU A 223 5.53 22.05 14.70
N GLN A 224 6.26 22.49 15.71
CA GLN A 224 7.54 21.89 16.10
C GLN A 224 7.37 20.44 16.55
N ASP A 225 6.40 20.15 17.43
CA ASP A 225 6.10 18.79 17.89
C ASP A 225 5.70 17.87 16.72
N ARG A 226 4.94 18.38 15.74
CA ARG A 226 4.60 17.65 14.51
C ARG A 226 5.85 17.35 13.68
N LYS A 227 6.71 18.34 13.45
CA LYS A 227 7.97 18.17 12.73
C LYS A 227 8.85 17.12 13.42
N GLU A 228 8.97 17.17 14.74
CA GLU A 228 9.76 16.20 15.50
C GLU A 228 9.17 14.78 15.43
N ARG A 229 7.84 14.62 15.52
CA ARG A 229 7.20 13.31 15.34
C ARG A 229 7.40 12.75 13.94
N HIS A 230 7.31 13.60 12.91
CA HIS A 230 7.60 13.19 11.54
C HIS A 230 9.07 12.79 11.37
N GLU A 231 10.00 13.53 11.96
CA GLU A 231 11.42 13.18 11.92
C GLU A 231 11.72 11.88 12.69
N ARG A 232 11.16 11.70 13.88
CA ARG A 232 11.27 10.44 14.65
C ARG A 232 10.68 9.28 13.88
N GLY A 233 9.51 9.45 13.27
CA GLY A 233 8.89 8.46 12.38
C GLY A 233 9.79 8.11 11.20
N ARG A 234 10.36 9.11 10.52
CA ARG A 234 11.33 8.89 9.43
C ARG A 234 12.61 8.19 9.89
N LYS A 235 13.11 8.49 11.10
CA LYS A 235 14.27 7.81 11.70
C LYS A 235 13.98 6.34 11.98
N LEU A 236 12.78 6.02 12.48
CA LEU A 236 12.33 4.65 12.69
C LEU A 236 12.13 3.91 11.35
N MET A 237 11.62 4.59 10.32
CA MET A 237 11.46 4.04 8.96
C MET A 237 12.78 3.77 8.24
N LYS A 238 13.86 4.50 8.57
CA LYS A 238 15.18 4.24 7.97
C LYS A 238 15.78 2.90 8.37
N GLY A 239 15.15 2.19 9.31
CA GLY A 239 15.54 0.84 9.69
C GLY A 239 16.92 0.81 10.36
N SER A 240 17.16 -0.26 11.11
CA SER A 240 18.46 -0.58 11.69
C SER A 240 19.47 -1.03 10.60
N GLY A 241 19.63 -0.26 9.53
CA GLY A 241 20.65 -0.48 8.49
C GLY A 241 22.02 0.11 8.86
N LYS A 242 22.11 0.84 9.98
CA LYS A 242 23.35 1.49 10.45
C LYS A 242 24.45 0.54 10.94
N ALA A 243 24.27 -0.77 10.84
CA ALA A 243 25.37 -1.72 11.04
C ALA A 243 26.33 -1.78 9.84
N LEU A 244 25.93 -1.29 8.64
CA LEU A 244 26.82 -1.29 7.46
C LEU A 244 27.54 0.06 7.24
N ASP A 245 26.94 1.20 7.56
CA ASP A 245 27.56 2.52 7.30
C ASP A 245 28.77 2.82 8.21
N GLN A 246 28.89 2.16 9.37
CA GLN A 246 30.09 2.29 10.23
C GLN A 246 31.32 1.57 9.65
N ILE A 247 31.15 0.68 8.66
CA ILE A 247 32.26 0.01 7.98
C ILE A 247 32.80 0.90 6.84
N GLU A 248 31.95 1.69 6.19
CA GLU A 248 32.37 2.61 5.11
C GLU A 248 33.09 3.87 5.62
N ASP A 249 32.78 4.35 6.83
CA ASP A 249 33.49 5.49 7.42
C ASP A 249 34.91 5.12 7.90
N GLN A 250 35.23 3.83 8.11
CA GLN A 250 36.61 3.40 8.42
C GLN A 250 37.46 3.21 7.15
N THR A 251 36.88 2.77 6.02
CA THR A 251 37.63 2.62 4.77
C THR A 251 37.90 3.94 4.06
N GLN A 252 37.06 4.98 4.25
CA GLN A 252 37.37 6.32 3.69
C GLN A 252 38.42 7.10 4.49
N VAL A 253 38.64 6.78 5.77
CA VAL A 253 39.71 7.41 6.56
C VAL A 253 41.10 6.91 6.13
N GLU A 254 41.23 5.69 5.58
CA GLU A 254 42.51 5.21 5.04
C GLU A 254 42.83 5.75 3.63
N GLU A 255 41.84 6.00 2.76
CA GLU A 255 42.08 6.64 1.45
C GLU A 255 42.32 8.16 1.55
N GLY A 256 41.82 8.82 2.59
CA GLY A 256 42.01 10.27 2.82
C GLY A 256 43.44 10.69 3.21
N VAL A 257 44.31 9.74 3.61
CA VAL A 257 45.70 10.04 4.01
C VAL A 257 46.68 9.95 2.84
N GLN A 258 46.35 9.26 1.74
CA GLN A 258 47.21 9.22 0.55
C GLN A 258 46.93 10.33 -0.47
N GLY A 259 45.75 10.96 -0.45
CA GLY A 259 45.37 12.01 -1.40
C GLY A 259 45.93 13.42 -1.12
N LYS A 260 46.46 13.69 0.08
CA LYS A 260 46.80 15.06 0.51
C LYS A 260 48.20 15.56 0.12
N LEU A 261 48.87 14.89 -0.82
CA LEU A 261 50.17 15.33 -1.38
C LEU A 261 50.12 15.79 -2.85
N ARG A 262 48.94 15.79 -3.50
CA ARG A 262 48.80 16.29 -4.88
C ARG A 262 47.47 17.00 -5.10
N ALA A 263 47.40 18.28 -4.76
CA ALA A 263 46.62 19.30 -5.47
C ALA A 263 46.65 20.60 -4.65
N LYS A 264 47.74 21.33 -4.80
CA LYS A 264 47.76 22.79 -4.65
C LYS A 264 47.55 23.33 -6.07
N GLU A 265 46.85 24.46 -6.18
CA GLU A 265 46.32 25.09 -7.43
C GLU A 265 44.97 24.50 -7.82
N GLY A 266 43.86 25.22 -7.93
CA GLY A 266 43.57 26.66 -7.97
C GLY A 266 42.21 26.80 -8.67
N THR A 267 41.59 27.97 -8.52
CA THR A 267 40.38 28.46 -9.22
C THR A 267 38.98 28.01 -8.77
N GLU A 268 38.19 29.05 -8.55
CA GLU A 268 36.81 29.17 -8.12
C GLU A 268 35.83 28.64 -9.18
N SER A 269 34.74 28.00 -8.74
CA SER A 269 33.47 28.08 -9.46
C SER A 269 32.29 27.62 -8.57
N THR A 270 31.35 28.53 -8.42
CA THR A 270 29.97 28.35 -7.95
C THR A 270 29.20 27.40 -8.86
N ALA A 271 28.76 26.25 -8.34
CA ALA A 271 27.57 25.55 -8.81
C ALA A 271 27.10 24.52 -7.77
N VAL A 272 25.86 24.66 -7.32
CA VAL A 272 25.14 23.68 -6.49
C VAL A 272 24.92 22.41 -7.33
N PRO A 273 25.35 21.20 -6.91
CA PRO A 273 25.06 20.01 -7.69
C PRO A 273 23.65 19.51 -7.39
N ALA A 274 22.84 19.45 -8.44
CA ALA A 274 21.61 18.69 -8.49
C ALA A 274 21.90 17.23 -8.13
N LYS A 275 21.29 16.75 -7.04
CA LYS A 275 21.44 15.38 -6.56
C LYS A 275 20.70 14.44 -7.51
N GLN A 276 21.42 13.98 -8.52
CA GLN A 276 20.99 12.97 -9.48
C GLN A 276 20.78 11.64 -8.73
N ILE A 277 19.53 11.26 -8.51
CA ILE A 277 19.16 9.94 -7.98
C ILE A 277 19.45 8.91 -9.08
N GLN A 278 20.68 8.40 -9.11
CA GLN A 278 21.00 7.22 -9.91
C GLN A 278 20.49 5.98 -9.17
N LEU A 279 19.34 5.47 -9.60
CA LEU A 279 18.92 4.10 -9.30
C LEU A 279 19.94 3.14 -9.93
N ARG A 280 20.91 2.68 -9.13
CA ARG A 280 21.84 1.60 -9.52
C ARG A 280 21.05 0.30 -9.70
N ARG A 281 20.64 0.02 -10.95
CA ARG A 281 20.31 -1.35 -11.37
C ARG A 281 21.55 -2.22 -11.14
N ARG A 282 21.44 -3.22 -10.25
CA ARG A 282 22.45 -4.27 -10.09
C ARG A 282 22.57 -5.02 -11.41
N GLY A 283 23.65 -4.76 -12.15
CA GLY A 283 24.03 -5.53 -13.33
C GLY A 283 24.63 -6.87 -12.92
N LEU A 284 24.11 -7.95 -13.50
CA LEU A 284 24.78 -9.23 -13.59
C LEU A 284 26.17 -9.05 -14.21
N LYS A 285 27.21 -9.62 -13.59
CA LYS A 285 28.54 -9.73 -14.18
C LYS A 285 28.50 -10.73 -15.34
N PRO A 286 28.89 -10.37 -16.58
CA PRO A 286 29.12 -11.35 -17.62
C PRO A 286 30.40 -12.14 -17.31
N GLN A 287 30.30 -13.46 -17.30
CA GLN A 287 31.45 -14.36 -17.29
C GLN A 287 32.19 -14.24 -18.64
N VAL A 288 33.47 -13.89 -18.57
CA VAL A 288 34.39 -13.91 -19.71
C VAL A 288 34.78 -15.37 -19.97
N GLN A 289 34.29 -15.94 -21.08
CA GLN A 289 34.81 -17.18 -21.65
C GLN A 289 36.14 -16.89 -22.33
N ASN A 290 37.24 -17.41 -21.76
CA ASN A 290 38.53 -17.48 -22.45
C ASN A 290 38.47 -18.62 -23.48
N SER A 291 38.48 -18.26 -24.76
CA SER A 291 38.77 -19.18 -25.85
C SER A 291 40.27 -19.47 -25.89
N ILE A 292 40.62 -20.73 -25.65
CA ILE A 292 41.97 -21.27 -25.89
C ILE A 292 42.10 -21.50 -27.39
N ARG A 293 43.07 -20.82 -28.01
CA ARG A 293 43.60 -21.09 -29.34
C ARG A 293 45.04 -21.58 -29.17
N GLU A 294 45.26 -22.88 -29.40
CA GLU A 294 46.53 -23.48 -29.80
C GLU A 294 46.13 -24.45 -30.94
N ALA A 295 46.48 -24.15 -32.19
CA ALA A 295 47.74 -24.44 -32.89
C ALA A 295 47.56 -25.67 -33.78
#